data_AF-T5AA84-F1
#
_entry.id   AF-T5AA84-F1
#
_cell.length_a   1.000
_cell.length_b   1.000
_cell.length_c   1.000
_cell.angle_alpha   90.00
_cell.angle_beta   90.00
_cell.angle_gamma   90.00
#
_symmetry.space_group_name_H-M   'P 1'
#
loop_
_entity.id
_entity.type
_entity.pdbx_description
1 polymer ?
#
loop_
_entity_poly.entity_id
_entity_poly.type
_entity_poly.pdbx_seq_one_letter_code
_entity_poly.pdbx_strand_id
1 'polypeptide(L)'
;MRAACTRRSNLRPGSTRGVPAPRRALVLQRPQCRRSSQSTGFHHFVDSGKLEPSAPPPPLLPDATRFRLAVKDNIATAEFPTQCASRILVGHASPFEATIVQQLRARGATVVGKTNMDEFGMGSYSTNSIHGPVRNPLSASDEEPISAGGSSGGSAVAVMLGDADIALGTDTGGSIRLPASLDAYMNDVFTVPASLAGVPAVSLPAPAAEGRLPIGLQLIGQFWDDRRLLAMAERLKSLMPGTGQGE
;
A
#
# COMPACT_ATOMS: atom_id res chain seq x y z
N MET A 1 -10.04 -33.15 -0.85
CA MET A 1 -10.91 -33.61 -1.97
C MET A 1 -10.81 -32.59 -3.09
N ARG A 2 -10.37 -33.03 -4.28
CA ARG A 2 -10.05 -32.18 -5.44
C ARG A 2 -11.31 -31.78 -6.20
N ALA A 3 -11.45 -30.52 -6.58
CA ALA A 3 -12.41 -30.07 -7.59
C ALA A 3 -11.66 -29.80 -8.90
N ALA A 4 -11.93 -30.63 -9.91
CA ALA A 4 -11.38 -30.55 -11.26
C ALA A 4 -12.24 -29.62 -12.13
N CYS A 5 -11.61 -28.71 -12.88
CA CYS A 5 -12.27 -27.90 -13.90
C CYS A 5 -12.04 -28.55 -15.27
N THR A 6 -13.08 -29.15 -15.87
CA THR A 6 -13.00 -29.77 -17.20
C THR A 6 -13.36 -28.75 -18.29
N ARG A 7 -12.46 -28.51 -19.25
CA ARG A 7 -12.78 -27.77 -20.49
C ARG A 7 -13.42 -28.73 -21.49
N ARG A 8 -14.70 -28.51 -21.85
CA ARG A 8 -15.27 -29.09 -23.06
C ARG A 8 -14.88 -28.22 -24.26
N SER A 9 -14.21 -28.83 -25.23
CA SER A 9 -13.96 -28.24 -26.55
C SER A 9 -14.94 -28.85 -27.55
N ASN A 10 -15.66 -28.01 -28.29
CA ASN A 10 -16.36 -28.42 -29.50
C ASN A 10 -15.78 -27.60 -30.65
N LEU A 11 -15.07 -28.27 -31.55
CA LEU A 11 -14.60 -27.75 -32.83
C LEU A 11 -15.31 -28.51 -33.95
N ARG A 12 -15.78 -27.77 -34.98
CA ARG A 12 -15.73 -28.02 -36.45
C ARG A 12 -16.91 -27.30 -37.16
N PRO A 13 -16.91 -27.13 -38.51
CA PRO A 13 -16.10 -26.14 -39.24
C PRO A 13 -16.97 -25.28 -40.20
N GLY A 14 -16.52 -24.07 -40.55
CA GLY A 14 -17.25 -23.26 -41.54
C GLY A 14 -16.40 -22.12 -42.07
N SER A 15 -15.93 -22.27 -43.30
CA SER A 15 -15.17 -21.27 -44.05
C SER A 15 -16.07 -20.13 -44.52
N THR A 16 -15.67 -18.88 -44.29
CA THR A 16 -15.75 -17.78 -45.26
C THR A 16 -14.77 -16.69 -44.85
N ARG A 17 -14.04 -16.16 -45.83
CA ARG A 17 -13.06 -15.07 -45.67
C ARG A 17 -13.81 -13.78 -45.34
N GLY A 18 -13.55 -13.23 -44.16
CA GLY A 18 -14.02 -11.92 -43.72
C GLY A 18 -13.01 -11.31 -42.75
N VAL A 19 -12.79 -10.00 -42.90
CA VAL A 19 -11.86 -9.17 -42.11
C VAL A 19 -11.99 -9.47 -40.61
N PRO A 20 -10.89 -9.67 -39.86
CA PRO A 20 -11.00 -10.02 -38.45
C PRO A 20 -11.59 -8.85 -37.67
N ALA A 21 -12.75 -9.06 -37.04
CA ALA A 21 -13.33 -8.15 -36.07
C ALA A 21 -12.32 -7.87 -34.94
N PRO A 22 -12.31 -6.66 -34.35
CA PRO A 22 -11.43 -6.35 -33.24
C PRO A 22 -11.69 -7.37 -32.13
N ARG A 23 -10.62 -8.09 -31.74
CA ARG A 23 -10.67 -9.05 -30.63
C ARG A 23 -11.24 -8.30 -29.44
N ARG A 24 -12.36 -8.77 -28.90
CA ARG A 24 -12.89 -8.32 -27.61
C ARG A 24 -11.70 -8.25 -26.65
N ALA A 25 -11.38 -7.04 -26.20
CA ALA A 25 -10.45 -6.86 -25.11
C ALA A 25 -10.87 -7.85 -24.02
N LEU A 26 -9.92 -8.67 -23.57
CA LEU A 26 -10.12 -9.49 -22.41
C LEU A 26 -10.35 -8.50 -21.28
N VAL A 27 -11.61 -8.19 -20.98
CA VAL A 27 -11.98 -7.44 -19.81
C VAL A 27 -11.44 -8.26 -18.66
N LEU A 28 -10.30 -7.84 -18.11
CA LEU A 28 -9.88 -8.22 -16.78
C LEU A 28 -11.03 -7.80 -15.90
N GLN A 29 -11.98 -8.71 -15.70
CA GLN A 29 -13.04 -8.55 -14.74
C GLN A 29 -12.30 -8.27 -13.44
N ARG A 30 -12.41 -7.02 -12.97
CA ARG A 30 -11.90 -6.64 -11.65
C ARG A 30 -12.39 -7.73 -10.71
N PRO A 31 -11.49 -8.50 -10.07
CA PRO A 31 -11.94 -9.56 -9.19
C PRO A 31 -12.83 -8.89 -8.15
N GLN A 32 -14.12 -9.24 -8.17
CA GLN A 32 -15.04 -8.85 -7.13
C GLN A 32 -14.57 -9.57 -5.87
N CYS A 33 -13.66 -8.91 -5.15
CA CYS A 33 -13.07 -9.43 -3.94
C CYS A 33 -14.19 -9.50 -2.91
N ARG A 34 -14.73 -10.70 -2.70
CA ARG A 34 -15.63 -10.97 -1.57
C ARG A 34 -14.84 -10.63 -0.31
N ARG A 35 -15.33 -9.66 0.46
CA ARG A 35 -14.76 -9.25 1.75
C ARG A 35 -14.82 -10.44 2.72
N SER A 36 -13.72 -11.17 2.84
CA SER A 36 -13.44 -12.01 4.00
C SER A 36 -12.36 -11.32 4.82
N SER A 37 -12.69 -11.04 6.07
CA SER A 37 -11.78 -10.58 7.11
C SER A 37 -10.46 -11.35 7.13
N GLN A 38 -9.34 -10.62 7.26
CA GLN A 38 -7.98 -11.10 7.54
C GLN A 38 -7.36 -11.98 6.44
N SER A 39 -6.78 -11.34 5.43
CA SER A 39 -5.85 -11.98 4.50
C SER A 39 -4.53 -12.34 5.24
N THR A 40 -4.49 -13.52 5.84
CA THR A 40 -3.31 -14.07 6.54
C THR A 40 -2.19 -14.56 5.60
N GLY A 41 -2.42 -14.56 4.28
CA GLY A 41 -1.48 -15.17 3.31
C GLY A 41 -0.25 -14.33 2.95
N PHE A 42 -0.31 -13.00 3.07
CA PHE A 42 0.75 -12.11 2.57
C PHE A 42 1.67 -11.51 3.64
N HIS A 43 1.43 -11.81 4.92
CA HIS A 43 2.26 -11.34 6.05
C HIS A 43 2.47 -9.81 6.11
N HIS A 44 1.54 -9.02 5.58
CA HIS A 44 1.70 -7.57 5.46
C HIS A 44 1.28 -6.78 6.71
N PHE A 45 0.50 -7.39 7.62
CA PHE A 45 0.23 -6.88 8.96
C PHE A 45 1.00 -7.68 10.02
N VAL A 46 1.34 -7.00 11.10
CA VAL A 46 1.90 -7.58 12.32
C VAL A 46 0.75 -8.09 13.19
N ASP A 47 0.83 -9.35 13.59
CA ASP A 47 -0.11 -9.94 14.55
C ASP A 47 0.40 -9.73 15.98
N SER A 48 -0.20 -8.77 16.69
CA SER A 48 0.28 -8.35 18.01
C SER A 48 -0.82 -7.98 19.00
N GLY A 49 -2.09 -8.22 18.65
CA GLY A 49 -3.23 -7.76 19.44
C GLY A 49 -3.35 -6.23 19.51
N LYS A 50 -4.45 -5.76 20.12
CA LYS A 50 -4.67 -4.34 20.44
C LYS A 50 -4.26 -4.03 21.87
N LEU A 51 -3.81 -2.81 22.10
CA LEU A 51 -3.53 -2.25 23.42
C LEU A 51 -4.69 -1.36 23.86
N GLU A 52 -4.87 -1.23 25.18
CA GLU A 52 -5.70 -0.19 25.75
C GLU A 52 -4.98 1.16 25.63
N PRO A 53 -5.55 2.14 24.91
CA PRO A 53 -4.88 3.41 24.69
C PRO A 53 -4.77 4.21 25.98
N SER A 54 -3.61 4.82 26.24
CA SER A 54 -3.33 5.64 27.43
C SER A 54 -4.06 6.98 27.44
N ALA A 55 -4.54 7.44 26.27
CA ALA A 55 -5.28 8.68 26.09
C ALA A 55 -6.36 8.49 25.02
N PRO A 56 -7.49 9.23 25.11
CA PRO A 56 -8.51 9.19 24.06
C PRO A 56 -7.97 9.73 22.73
N PRO A 57 -8.48 9.25 21.59
CA PRO A 57 -8.10 9.79 20.29
C PRO A 57 -8.48 11.27 20.17
N PRO A 58 -7.76 12.05 19.34
CA PRO A 58 -8.08 13.46 19.15
C PRO A 58 -9.49 13.64 18.57
N PRO A 59 -10.17 14.75 18.91
CA PRO A 59 -11.48 15.05 18.35
C PRO A 59 -11.41 15.19 16.83
N LEU A 60 -12.49 14.82 16.15
CA LEU A 60 -12.59 14.97 14.70
C LEU A 60 -12.67 16.45 14.32
N LEU A 61 -11.97 16.82 13.25
CA LEU A 61 -12.08 18.12 12.61
C LEU A 61 -13.45 18.25 11.91
N PRO A 62 -13.95 19.48 11.71
CA PRO A 62 -15.11 19.73 10.86
C PRO A 62 -14.92 19.07 9.48
N ASP A 63 -15.98 18.46 8.96
CA ASP A 63 -16.02 17.78 7.66
C ASP A 63 -15.11 16.54 7.49
N ALA A 64 -14.59 15.99 8.59
CA ALA A 64 -13.77 14.78 8.56
C ALA A 64 -14.54 13.58 7.97
N THR A 65 -14.03 13.05 6.85
CA THR A 65 -14.52 11.81 6.24
C THR A 65 -13.74 10.61 6.76
N ARG A 66 -14.43 9.49 7.04
CA ARG A 66 -13.76 8.28 7.54
C ARG A 66 -12.94 7.60 6.43
N PHE A 67 -11.73 7.19 6.76
CA PHE A 67 -10.87 6.36 5.91
C PHE A 67 -10.03 5.39 6.76
N ARG A 68 -9.60 4.29 6.14
CA ARG A 68 -8.78 3.25 6.77
C ARG A 68 -7.30 3.56 6.58
N LEU A 69 -6.57 3.54 7.69
CA LEU A 69 -5.14 3.84 7.73
C LEU A 69 -4.35 2.63 8.19
N ALA A 70 -3.43 2.17 7.35
CA ALA A 70 -2.39 1.22 7.77
C ALA A 70 -1.14 2.00 8.23
N VAL A 71 -0.44 1.53 9.27
CA VAL A 71 0.70 2.27 9.85
C VAL A 71 1.91 1.36 9.95
N LYS A 72 3.03 1.72 9.32
CA LYS A 72 4.29 0.97 9.46
C LYS A 72 4.72 0.79 10.91
N ASP A 73 5.21 -0.40 11.25
CA ASP A 73 5.42 -0.80 12.65
C ASP A 73 6.62 -0.14 13.36
N ASN A 74 7.32 0.78 12.69
CA ASN A 74 8.28 1.71 13.30
C ASN A 74 7.68 3.10 13.60
N ILE A 75 6.38 3.27 13.39
CA ILE A 75 5.64 4.48 13.74
C ILE A 75 4.77 4.17 14.96
N ALA A 76 4.92 5.00 16.00
CA ALA A 76 4.23 4.83 17.27
C ALA A 76 2.71 5.01 17.16
N THR A 77 1.97 4.10 17.77
CA THR A 77 0.50 4.08 17.85
C THR A 77 0.06 3.81 19.28
N ALA A 78 -1.08 4.38 19.70
CA ALA A 78 -1.62 4.15 21.04
C ALA A 78 -2.34 2.79 21.17
N GLU A 79 -3.02 2.35 20.10
CA GLU A 79 -3.91 1.17 20.11
C GLU A 79 -3.21 -0.14 19.72
N PHE A 80 -1.95 -0.07 19.29
CA PHE A 80 -1.19 -1.25 18.84
C PHE A 80 0.28 -1.13 19.27
N PRO A 81 0.95 -2.26 19.57
CA PRO A 81 2.38 -2.28 19.82
C PRO A 81 3.19 -1.69 18.65
N THR A 82 4.40 -1.23 18.94
CA THR A 82 5.36 -0.73 17.94
C THR A 82 6.64 -1.53 18.06
N GLN A 83 6.76 -2.59 17.27
CA GLN A 83 7.79 -3.62 17.46
C GLN A 83 8.95 -3.46 16.49
N CYS A 84 8.84 -2.56 15.50
CA CYS A 84 9.85 -2.35 14.47
C CYS A 84 10.31 -3.66 13.79
N ALA A 85 9.43 -4.66 13.71
CA ALA A 85 9.75 -6.02 13.25
C ALA A 85 10.97 -6.66 13.97
N SER A 86 11.26 -6.27 15.21
CA SER A 86 12.41 -6.73 16.01
C SER A 86 11.98 -7.50 17.24
N ARG A 87 12.74 -8.55 17.61
CA ARG A 87 12.52 -9.31 18.86
C ARG A 87 12.74 -8.42 20.08
N ILE A 88 13.56 -7.38 19.96
CA ILE A 88 13.91 -6.46 21.05
C ILE A 88 12.69 -5.68 21.53
N LEU A 89 11.74 -5.37 20.63
CA LEU A 89 10.58 -4.54 20.92
C LEU A 89 9.26 -5.31 20.88
N VAL A 90 9.30 -6.64 21.04
CA VAL A 90 8.08 -7.45 21.03
C VAL A 90 7.11 -6.96 22.10
N GLY A 91 5.87 -6.67 21.69
CA GLY A 91 4.84 -6.14 22.58
C GLY A 91 5.11 -4.74 23.13
N HIS A 92 6.07 -3.98 22.58
CA HIS A 92 6.39 -2.64 23.06
C HIS A 92 5.20 -1.67 22.89
N ALA A 93 4.60 -1.28 24.02
CA ALA A 93 3.58 -0.26 24.11
C ALA A 93 4.24 1.13 24.15
N SER A 94 4.05 1.91 23.09
CA SER A 94 4.60 3.27 23.06
C SER A 94 3.85 4.19 24.04
N PRO A 95 4.54 5.03 24.82
CA PRO A 95 3.88 5.96 25.75
C PRO A 95 3.16 7.12 25.06
N PHE A 96 3.38 7.31 23.75
CA PHE A 96 2.75 8.35 22.95
C PHE A 96 2.37 7.83 21.55
N GLU A 97 1.38 8.45 20.93
CA GLU A 97 1.06 8.22 19.52
C GLU A 97 1.82 9.21 18.64
N ALA A 98 2.36 8.76 17.50
CA ALA A 98 3.09 9.65 16.59
C ALA A 98 2.19 10.80 16.11
N THR A 99 2.76 12.00 16.01
CA THR A 99 2.01 13.22 15.63
C THR A 99 1.22 13.05 14.33
N ILE A 100 1.81 12.42 13.31
CA ILE A 100 1.13 12.17 12.03
C ILE A 100 -0.09 11.25 12.18
N VAL A 101 -0.03 10.25 13.07
CA VAL A 101 -1.16 9.36 13.33
C VAL A 101 -2.28 10.12 14.04
N GLN A 102 -1.94 10.95 15.04
CA GLN A 102 -2.92 11.82 15.71
C GLN A 102 -3.60 12.77 14.72
N GLN A 103 -2.80 13.41 13.84
CA GLN A 103 -3.32 14.33 12.82
C GLN A 103 -4.26 13.65 11.82
N LEU A 104 -3.97 12.41 11.43
CA LEU A 104 -4.82 11.65 10.53
C LEU A 104 -6.07 11.13 11.24
N ARG A 105 -5.99 10.71 12.51
CA ARG A 105 -7.16 10.36 13.33
C ARG A 105 -8.13 11.52 13.46
N ALA A 106 -7.63 12.73 13.74
CA ALA A 106 -8.44 13.95 13.77
C ALA A 106 -9.14 14.23 12.42
N ARG A 107 -8.61 13.71 11.29
CA ARG A 107 -9.22 13.82 9.95
C ARG A 107 -10.13 12.65 9.58
N GLY A 108 -10.39 11.72 10.51
CA GLY A 108 -11.27 10.58 10.28
C GLY A 108 -10.57 9.24 10.04
N ALA A 109 -9.24 9.17 10.20
CA ALA A 109 -8.53 7.91 10.06
C ALA A 109 -8.94 6.90 11.14
N THR A 110 -9.24 5.68 10.71
CA THR A 110 -9.32 4.49 11.58
C THR A 110 -8.08 3.64 11.32
N VAL A 111 -7.23 3.47 12.32
CA VAL A 111 -6.02 2.63 12.18
C VAL A 111 -6.45 1.16 12.14
N VAL A 112 -6.23 0.50 11.01
CA VAL A 112 -6.64 -0.91 10.81
C VAL A 112 -5.62 -1.90 11.34
N GLY A 113 -4.36 -1.48 11.49
CA GLY A 113 -3.29 -2.31 12.04
C GLY A 113 -1.91 -1.77 11.75
N LYS A 114 -0.90 -2.48 12.30
CA LYS A 114 0.52 -2.18 12.10
C LYS A 114 1.08 -3.03 10.97
N THR A 115 1.70 -2.41 9.97
CA THR A 115 2.20 -3.13 8.81
C THR A 115 3.62 -3.63 9.03
N ASN A 116 3.86 -4.86 8.61
CA ASN A 116 5.15 -5.53 8.68
C ASN A 116 6.18 -4.81 7.80
N MET A 117 7.46 -4.96 8.15
CA MET A 117 8.58 -4.19 7.61
C MET A 117 9.89 -4.93 7.82
N ASP A 118 10.98 -4.50 7.16
CA ASP A 118 12.32 -4.93 7.58
C ASP A 118 12.63 -4.42 8.99
N GLU A 119 13.36 -5.20 9.78
CA GLU A 119 13.72 -4.92 11.16
C GLU A 119 14.41 -3.54 11.28
N PHE A 120 13.87 -2.69 12.15
CA PHE A 120 14.25 -1.27 12.30
C PHE A 120 14.27 -0.43 11.01
N GLY A 121 13.64 -0.92 9.95
CA GLY A 121 13.62 -0.28 8.64
C GLY A 121 14.87 -0.54 7.81
N MET A 122 15.75 -1.44 8.25
CA MET A 122 17.03 -1.77 7.64
C MET A 122 16.88 -2.94 6.67
N GLY A 123 16.44 -2.61 5.45
CA GLY A 123 16.31 -3.56 4.37
C GLY A 123 15.52 -2.97 3.21
N SER A 124 15.56 -3.67 2.08
CA SER A 124 14.98 -3.23 0.81
C SER A 124 13.96 -4.22 0.25
N TYR A 125 13.66 -5.30 0.97
CA TYR A 125 12.85 -6.41 0.46
C TYR A 125 11.69 -6.80 1.39
N SER A 126 11.63 -6.26 2.62
CA SER A 126 10.69 -6.65 3.68
C SER A 126 10.74 -8.14 4.00
N THR A 127 11.93 -8.73 3.93
CA THR A 127 12.21 -10.14 4.22
C THR A 127 12.85 -10.34 5.60
N ASN A 128 13.49 -9.30 6.13
CA ASN A 128 14.17 -9.37 7.42
C ASN A 128 13.21 -8.94 8.52
N SER A 129 12.32 -9.82 8.93
CA SER A 129 11.30 -9.52 9.96
C SER A 129 11.06 -10.72 10.86
N ILE A 130 10.85 -10.46 12.16
CA ILE A 130 10.44 -11.50 13.12
C ILE A 130 9.05 -12.07 12.84
N HIS A 131 8.23 -11.36 12.05
CA HIS A 131 6.88 -11.78 11.67
C HIS A 131 6.87 -12.57 10.35
N GLY A 132 8.05 -12.86 9.81
CA GLY A 132 8.25 -13.49 8.50
C GLY A 132 8.26 -12.46 7.35
N PRO A 133 8.68 -12.90 6.15
CA PRO A 133 8.79 -12.04 4.99
C PRO A 133 7.41 -11.60 4.47
N VAL A 134 7.28 -10.34 4.09
CA VAL A 134 6.10 -9.83 3.39
C VAL A 134 6.07 -10.45 1.98
N ARG A 135 4.95 -11.05 1.60
CA ARG A 135 4.80 -11.66 0.27
C ARG A 135 4.13 -10.68 -0.69
N ASN A 136 4.68 -10.58 -1.90
CA ASN A 136 4.12 -9.77 -2.97
C ASN A 136 2.92 -10.50 -3.63
N PRO A 137 1.71 -9.90 -3.64
CA PRO A 137 0.53 -10.49 -4.28
C PRO A 137 0.64 -10.71 -5.79
N LEU A 138 1.60 -10.09 -6.47
CA LEU A 138 1.87 -10.26 -7.91
C LEU A 138 2.75 -11.49 -8.20
N SER A 139 3.27 -12.17 -7.18
CA SER A 139 4.09 -13.38 -7.38
C SER A 139 3.24 -14.47 -8.04
N ALA A 140 3.70 -14.98 -9.19
CA ALA A 140 3.00 -16.03 -9.93
C ALA A 140 3.17 -17.43 -9.30
N SER A 141 4.23 -17.65 -8.52
CA SER A 141 4.49 -18.87 -7.76
C SER A 141 5.28 -18.56 -6.48
N ASP A 142 5.26 -19.49 -5.53
CA ASP A 142 6.05 -19.42 -4.30
C ASP A 142 7.53 -19.85 -4.52
N GLU A 143 7.87 -20.45 -5.66
CA GLU A 143 9.23 -20.91 -5.98
C GLU A 143 10.15 -19.75 -6.39
N GLU A 144 9.61 -18.77 -7.12
CA GLU A 144 10.31 -17.53 -7.51
C GLU A 144 9.48 -16.31 -7.10
N PRO A 145 9.40 -16.00 -5.80
CA PRO A 145 8.58 -14.92 -5.30
C PRO A 145 9.18 -13.57 -5.72
N ILE A 146 8.32 -12.68 -6.19
CA ILE A 146 8.70 -11.29 -6.48
C ILE A 146 8.81 -10.56 -5.14
N SER A 147 9.81 -9.69 -5.00
CA SER A 147 9.94 -8.89 -3.79
C SER A 147 8.73 -7.96 -3.61
N ALA A 148 8.30 -7.79 -2.35
CA ALA A 148 7.35 -6.74 -1.98
C ALA A 148 8.00 -5.34 -1.87
N GLY A 149 9.32 -5.25 -2.11
CA GLY A 149 10.16 -4.11 -1.77
C GLY A 149 10.23 -3.89 -0.26
N GLY A 150 10.98 -2.88 0.16
CA GLY A 150 11.16 -2.60 1.58
C GLY A 150 11.88 -1.30 1.83
N SER A 151 11.89 -0.80 3.06
CA SER A 151 11.38 -1.51 4.25
C SER A 151 9.89 -1.36 4.56
N SER A 152 9.10 -0.65 3.74
CA SER A 152 7.65 -0.48 3.97
C SER A 152 6.78 -1.43 3.13
N GLY A 153 7.24 -2.66 2.88
CA GLY A 153 6.54 -3.63 2.01
C GLY A 153 5.14 -3.97 2.51
N GLY A 154 4.96 -4.12 3.82
CA GLY A 154 3.62 -4.39 4.38
C GLY A 154 2.65 -3.24 4.13
N SER A 155 3.12 -1.99 4.17
CA SER A 155 2.32 -0.80 3.88
C SER A 155 1.85 -0.77 2.42
N ALA A 156 2.74 -1.10 1.48
CA ALA A 156 2.40 -1.16 0.07
C ALA A 156 1.39 -2.28 -0.24
N VAL A 157 1.62 -3.48 0.31
CA VAL A 157 0.71 -4.62 0.13
C VAL A 157 -0.67 -4.35 0.73
N ALA A 158 -0.76 -3.72 1.90
CA ALA A 158 -2.04 -3.36 2.53
C ALA A 158 -2.90 -2.42 1.67
N VAL A 159 -2.27 -1.44 0.98
CA VAL A 159 -2.98 -0.55 0.05
C VAL A 159 -3.34 -1.29 -1.23
N MET A 160 -2.43 -2.08 -1.79
CA MET A 160 -2.65 -2.82 -3.04
C MET A 160 -3.83 -3.79 -2.94
N LEU A 161 -3.94 -4.51 -1.83
CA LEU A 161 -5.04 -5.44 -1.57
C LEU A 161 -6.36 -4.74 -1.20
N GLY A 162 -6.31 -3.42 -0.98
CA GLY A 162 -7.46 -2.64 -0.54
C GLY A 162 -7.83 -2.88 0.92
N ASP A 163 -6.92 -3.40 1.74
CA ASP A 163 -7.12 -3.59 3.19
C ASP A 163 -7.05 -2.25 3.95
N ALA A 164 -6.34 -1.27 3.41
CA ALA A 164 -6.36 0.13 3.83
C ALA A 164 -6.58 1.08 2.65
N ASP A 165 -7.14 2.27 2.91
CA ASP A 165 -7.33 3.30 1.88
C ASP A 165 -6.04 4.10 1.67
N ILE A 166 -5.27 4.28 2.75
CA ILE A 166 -3.94 4.93 2.78
C ILE A 166 -3.06 4.15 3.77
N ALA A 167 -1.74 4.13 3.52
CA ALA A 167 -0.77 3.63 4.49
C ALA A 167 0.35 4.63 4.76
N LEU A 168 0.86 4.65 5.99
CA LEU A 168 2.09 5.36 6.36
C LEU A 168 3.29 4.42 6.26
N GLY A 169 4.39 4.93 5.70
CA GLY A 169 5.71 4.29 5.71
C GLY A 169 6.82 5.27 6.10
N THR A 170 8.07 4.80 6.03
CA THR A 170 9.25 5.65 6.24
C THR A 170 10.22 5.43 5.08
N ASP A 171 10.82 6.50 4.55
CA ASP A 171 11.71 6.46 3.38
C ASP A 171 13.09 7.06 3.70
N THR A 172 14.00 6.19 4.17
CA THR A 172 15.38 6.59 4.47
C THR A 172 16.26 6.62 3.22
N GLY A 173 16.07 5.66 2.31
CA GLY A 173 16.86 5.50 1.09
C GLY A 173 16.15 4.71 0.01
N GLY A 174 14.82 4.77 -0.04
CA GLY A 174 13.99 4.01 -0.98
C GLY A 174 12.75 3.39 -0.34
N SER A 175 12.66 3.42 0.99
CA SER A 175 11.84 2.47 1.75
C SER A 175 10.33 2.63 1.65
N ILE A 176 9.81 3.71 1.05
CA ILE A 176 8.40 3.80 0.63
C ILE A 176 8.30 3.56 -0.88
N ARG A 177 9.21 4.13 -1.65
CA ARG A 177 9.16 4.11 -3.11
C ARG A 177 9.37 2.73 -3.71
N LEU A 178 10.40 2.01 -3.26
CA LEU A 178 10.71 0.65 -3.67
C LEU A 178 9.51 -0.29 -3.46
N PRO A 179 8.88 -0.36 -2.27
CA PRO A 179 7.70 -1.19 -2.09
C PRO A 179 6.42 -0.64 -2.75
N ALA A 180 6.23 0.68 -2.80
CA ALA A 180 5.09 1.27 -3.53
C ALA A 180 5.17 1.02 -5.04
N SER A 181 6.37 0.72 -5.53
CA SER A 181 6.67 0.38 -6.92
C SER A 181 6.56 -1.11 -7.22
N LEU A 182 5.58 -1.80 -6.66
CA LEU A 182 5.28 -3.21 -6.94
C LEU A 182 5.13 -3.53 -8.45
N ASP A 183 5.08 -2.51 -9.31
CA ASP A 183 5.13 -2.58 -10.78
C ASP A 183 6.19 -1.66 -11.46
N ALA A 184 7.08 -0.94 -10.75
CA ALA A 184 7.94 0.08 -11.38
C ALA A 184 9.27 0.41 -10.65
N TYR A 185 10.25 -0.48 -10.75
CA TYR A 185 11.65 -0.33 -10.28
C TYR A 185 12.40 0.96 -10.74
N MET A 186 11.78 1.83 -11.55
CA MET A 186 12.42 3.05 -12.10
C MET A 186 12.21 4.34 -11.27
N ASN A 187 11.45 4.32 -10.17
CA ASN A 187 11.21 5.53 -9.35
C ASN A 187 12.28 5.80 -8.29
N ASP A 188 13.26 4.91 -8.06
CA ASP A 188 14.28 5.14 -7.03
C ASP A 188 15.23 6.31 -7.37
N VAL A 189 15.59 6.44 -8.66
CA VAL A 189 16.58 7.42 -9.14
C VAL A 189 16.14 8.88 -8.94
N PHE A 190 14.85 9.18 -9.04
CA PHE A 190 14.38 10.59 -9.13
C PHE A 190 14.11 11.26 -7.78
N THR A 191 14.25 10.52 -6.69
CA THR A 191 13.58 10.87 -5.43
C THR A 191 14.45 10.68 -4.19
N VAL A 192 15.56 9.94 -4.32
CA VAL A 192 16.68 9.91 -3.33
C VAL A 192 17.14 11.31 -2.91
N PRO A 193 17.21 12.32 -3.81
CA PRO A 193 17.59 13.68 -3.41
C PRO A 193 16.66 14.32 -2.39
N ALA A 194 15.36 14.00 -2.39
CA ALA A 194 14.38 14.60 -1.47
C ALA A 194 14.55 14.10 -0.03
N SER A 195 14.74 12.79 0.15
CA SER A 195 15.02 12.19 1.45
C SER A 195 16.35 12.67 2.02
N LEU A 196 17.41 12.75 1.20
CA LEU A 196 18.70 13.29 1.63
C LEU A 196 18.64 14.79 1.97
N ALA A 197 17.78 15.55 1.29
CA ALA A 197 17.56 16.96 1.56
C ALA A 197 16.60 17.23 2.75
N GLY A 198 16.03 16.18 3.36
CA GLY A 198 15.14 16.31 4.52
C GLY A 198 13.79 16.98 4.21
N VAL A 199 13.36 16.95 2.95
CA VAL A 199 12.12 17.61 2.50
C VAL A 199 10.97 16.62 2.34
N PRO A 200 9.72 17.03 2.67
CA PRO A 200 8.57 16.14 2.57
C PRO A 200 8.26 15.80 1.10
N ALA A 201 7.89 14.56 0.81
CA ALA A 201 7.54 14.11 -0.53
C ALA A 201 6.33 13.16 -0.50
N VAL A 202 5.48 13.22 -1.54
CA VAL A 202 4.32 12.33 -1.71
C VAL A 202 4.29 11.80 -3.14
N SER A 203 3.95 10.52 -3.29
CA SER A 203 3.81 9.87 -4.60
C SER A 203 2.33 9.61 -4.88
N LEU A 204 1.90 9.95 -6.08
CA LEU A 204 0.52 9.79 -6.53
C LEU A 204 0.48 8.85 -7.73
N PRO A 205 -0.46 7.90 -7.78
CA PRO A 205 -0.70 7.14 -9.00
C PRO A 205 -1.37 8.06 -10.02
N ALA A 206 -0.69 8.29 -11.15
CA ALA A 206 -1.23 9.01 -12.29
C ALA A 206 -1.75 7.99 -13.33
N PRO A 207 -3.01 8.16 -13.81
CA PRO A 207 -3.58 7.26 -14.80
C PRO A 207 -2.78 7.32 -16.10
N ALA A 208 -2.37 6.16 -16.60
CA ALA A 208 -1.75 6.02 -17.91
C ALA A 208 -2.81 5.66 -18.96
N ALA A 209 -2.52 5.97 -20.24
CA ALA A 209 -3.37 5.56 -21.35
C ALA A 209 -3.52 4.03 -21.40
N GLU A 210 -4.66 3.56 -21.90
CA GLU A 210 -5.02 2.14 -21.94
C GLU A 210 -3.91 1.30 -22.59
N GLY A 211 -3.47 0.23 -21.89
CA GLY A 211 -2.37 -0.63 -22.32
C GLY A 211 -0.96 -0.12 -22.01
N ARG A 212 -0.81 0.99 -21.27
CA ARG A 212 0.50 1.49 -20.78
C ARG A 212 0.62 1.29 -19.26
N LEU A 213 1.85 1.16 -18.79
CA LEU A 213 2.15 1.03 -17.36
C LEU A 213 1.74 2.29 -16.59
N PRO A 214 1.21 2.15 -15.36
CA PRO A 214 0.83 3.30 -14.52
C PRO A 214 2.03 4.21 -14.27
N ILE A 215 1.80 5.52 -14.34
CA ILE A 215 2.84 6.53 -14.12
C ILE A 215 2.74 6.99 -12.67
N GLY A 216 3.85 7.02 -11.92
CA GLY A 216 3.90 7.66 -10.61
C GLY A 216 4.23 9.14 -10.76
N LEU A 217 3.44 10.03 -10.15
CA LEU A 217 3.77 11.45 -10.03
C LEU A 217 4.30 11.71 -8.62
N GLN A 218 5.54 12.18 -8.50
CA GLN A 218 6.09 12.61 -7.23
C GLN A 218 6.00 14.14 -7.07
N LEU A 219 5.52 14.56 -5.91
CA LEU A 219 5.57 15.94 -5.46
C LEU A 219 6.53 16.03 -4.28
N ILE A 220 7.37 17.06 -4.28
CA ILE A 220 8.29 17.37 -3.18
C ILE A 220 7.93 18.77 -2.69
N GLY A 221 7.66 18.88 -1.39
CA GLY A 221 7.31 20.12 -0.72
C GLY A 221 8.55 20.81 -0.13
N GLN A 222 8.36 22.03 0.36
CA GLN A 222 9.39 22.70 1.15
C GLN A 222 9.46 22.10 2.56
N PHE A 223 10.59 22.27 3.24
CA PHE A 223 10.76 21.84 4.63
C PHE A 223 9.59 22.31 5.52
N TRP A 224 8.97 21.37 6.25
CA TRP A 224 7.79 21.58 7.11
C TRP A 224 6.51 22.09 6.43
N ASP A 225 6.43 22.09 5.09
CA ASP A 225 5.22 22.49 4.36
C ASP A 225 4.37 21.29 3.88
N ASP A 226 4.23 20.29 4.75
CA ASP A 226 3.44 19.08 4.52
C ASP A 226 1.99 19.42 4.14
N ARG A 227 1.42 20.47 4.75
CA ARG A 227 0.05 20.90 4.48
C ARG A 227 -0.14 21.33 3.02
N ARG A 228 0.78 22.12 2.48
CA ARG A 228 0.69 22.54 1.06
C ARG A 228 0.97 21.39 0.13
N LEU A 229 1.92 20.52 0.48
CA LEU A 229 2.23 19.32 -0.30
C LEU A 229 1.00 18.41 -0.44
N LEU A 230 0.31 18.13 0.68
CA LEU A 230 -0.90 17.32 0.70
C LEU A 230 -2.06 17.99 -0.03
N ALA A 231 -2.25 19.31 0.14
CA ALA A 231 -3.29 20.05 -0.58
C ALA A 231 -3.07 20.03 -2.11
N MET A 232 -1.81 20.14 -2.55
CA MET A 232 -1.47 20.02 -3.97
C MET A 232 -1.71 18.60 -4.48
N ALA A 233 -1.38 17.58 -3.68
CA ALA A 233 -1.62 16.19 -4.02
C ALA A 233 -3.11 15.89 -4.21
N GLU A 234 -3.97 16.36 -3.30
CA GLU A 234 -5.43 16.24 -3.44
C GLU A 234 -5.94 16.95 -4.69
N ARG A 235 -5.44 18.18 -4.94
CA ARG A 235 -5.81 18.96 -6.13
C ARG A 235 -5.46 18.22 -7.42
N LEU A 236 -4.24 17.67 -7.51
CA LEU A 236 -3.81 16.92 -8.69
C LEU A 236 -4.62 15.64 -8.88
N LYS A 237 -4.92 14.92 -7.80
CA LYS A 237 -5.79 13.73 -7.87
C LYS A 237 -7.19 14.05 -8.40
N SER A 238 -7.74 15.23 -8.06
CA SER A 238 -9.05 15.68 -8.55
C SER A 238 -9.06 16.07 -10.03
N LEU A 239 -7.89 16.40 -10.60
CA LEU A 239 -7.73 16.81 -12.00
C LEU A 239 -7.33 15.63 -12.92
N MET A 240 -6.95 14.49 -12.35
CA MET A 240 -6.55 13.30 -13.09
C MET A 240 -7.79 12.55 -13.64
N PRO A 241 -7.85 12.25 -14.96
CA PRO A 241 -9.00 11.55 -15.54
C PRO A 241 -9.11 10.11 -15.02
N GLY A 242 -10.29 9.72 -14.53
CA GLY A 242 -10.60 8.32 -14.17
C GLY A 242 -10.59 7.97 -12.67
N THR A 243 -10.47 8.96 -11.78
CA THR A 243 -10.69 8.78 -10.32
C THR A 243 -12.14 9.09 -9.89
N GLY A 244 -13.03 9.40 -10.85
CA GLY A 244 -14.45 9.67 -10.64
C GLY A 244 -15.22 8.42 -10.21
N GLN A 245 -16.06 8.62 -9.20
CA GLN A 245 -16.91 7.64 -8.53
C GLN A 245 -17.70 6.77 -9.52
N GLY A 246 -17.66 5.45 -9.32
CA GLY A 246 -18.60 4.53 -9.96
C GLY A 246 -19.85 4.39 -9.11
N GLU A 247 -21.00 4.77 -9.69
CA GLU A 247 -22.28 4.08 -9.45
C GLU A 247 -22.19 2.61 -9.87
#